data_AF-A0A2N2TVK4-F1
#
_entry.id   AF-A0A2N2TVK4-F1
#
_cell.length_a   1.000
_cell.length_b   1.000
_cell.length_c   1.000
_cell.angle_alpha   90.00
_cell.angle_beta   90.00
_cell.angle_gamma   90.00
#
_symmetry.space_group_name_H-M   'P 1'
#
loop_
_entity.id
_entity.type
_entity.pdbx_description
1 polymer ?
#
loop_
_entity_poly.entity_id
_entity_poly.type
_entity_poly.pdbx_seq_one_letter_code
_entity_poly.pdbx_strand_id
1 'polypeptide(L)'
;MTAVRLSAWLFLLTAFLMMGACTTLGVPQGPAESEAKTAFVPPASESEKLLAYFEWAQRLRAAELAKERERVRLEMSAKPSDVNRLRFALVLAVPGGGTADDAQALEALDPVVSNRSSPLRTFAIMLRTLLAELHRAETEEAELRRKLDSLKALEKSLGGREGGGGK
;
A
#
# COMPACT_ATOMS: atom_id res chain seq x y z
N MET A 1 30.44 -0.08 38.43
CA MET A 1 29.57 -0.23 37.23
C MET A 1 28.77 1.05 36.92
N THR A 2 29.37 2.24 37.06
CA THR A 2 28.69 3.53 36.80
C THR A 2 29.29 4.30 35.61
N ALA A 3 30.52 3.97 35.19
CA ALA A 3 31.23 4.66 34.11
C ALA A 3 30.69 4.38 32.70
N VAL A 4 30.14 3.18 32.44
CA VAL A 4 29.64 2.78 31.10
C VAL A 4 28.31 3.46 30.74
N ARG A 5 27.55 3.93 31.75
CA ARG A 5 26.26 4.58 31.53
C ARG A 5 26.39 6.04 31.09
N LEU A 6 27.47 6.73 31.48
CA LEU A 6 27.73 8.10 31.04
C LEU A 6 28.19 8.17 29.58
N SER A 7 28.96 7.20 29.08
CA SER A 7 29.43 7.21 27.70
C SER A 7 28.29 6.98 26.70
N ALA A 8 27.33 6.11 27.01
CA ALA A 8 26.16 5.89 26.16
C ALA A 8 25.26 7.13 26.05
N TRP A 9 25.13 7.91 27.12
CA TRP A 9 24.39 9.17 27.12
C TRP A 9 25.12 10.27 26.34
N LEU A 10 26.45 10.32 26.40
CA LEU A 10 27.26 11.27 25.63
C LEU A 10 27.17 10.99 24.12
N PHE A 11 27.14 9.72 23.73
CA PHE A 11 26.97 9.30 22.32
C PHE A 11 25.56 9.57 21.77
N LEU A 12 24.52 9.47 22.60
CA LEU A 12 23.15 9.81 22.21
C LEU A 12 22.95 11.33 22.03
N LEU A 13 23.65 12.14 22.82
CA LEU A 13 23.59 13.61 22.73
C LEU A 13 24.34 14.15 21.49
N THR A 14 25.45 13.53 21.08
CA THR A 14 26.17 13.92 19.86
C THR A 14 25.44 13.54 18.57
N ALA A 15 24.67 12.44 18.56
CA ALA A 15 23.86 12.06 17.41
C ALA A 15 22.68 13.01 17.15
N PHE A 16 22.07 13.57 18.20
CA PHE A 16 20.94 14.50 18.06
C PHE A 16 21.38 15.88 17.56
N LEU A 17 22.64 16.27 17.76
CA LEU A 17 23.17 17.57 17.33
C LEU A 17 23.42 17.67 15.82
N MET A 18 23.55 16.53 15.12
CA MET A 18 23.91 16.49 13.69
C MET A 18 22.71 16.55 12.73
N MET A 19 21.46 16.55 13.21
CA MET A 19 20.26 16.60 12.35
C MET A 19 19.70 18.02 12.13
N GLY A 20 20.35 19.08 12.63
CA GLY A 20 19.83 20.46 12.56
C GLY A 20 20.27 21.33 11.37
N ALA A 21 21.12 20.85 10.46
CA ALA A 21 21.90 21.74 9.58
C ALA A 21 21.36 21.97 8.14
N CYS A 22 20.12 21.59 7.80
CA CYS A 22 19.57 21.78 6.45
C CYS A 22 18.38 22.75 6.36
N THR A 23 18.38 23.86 7.10
CA THR A 23 17.28 24.85 7.04
C THR A 23 17.74 26.30 6.86
N THR A 24 18.66 26.61 5.95
CA THR A 24 18.88 28.01 5.54
C THR A 24 19.22 28.16 4.06
N LEU A 25 18.29 27.80 3.16
CA LEU A 25 18.32 28.32 1.79
C LEU A 25 17.53 29.63 1.76
N GLY A 26 18.26 30.73 1.97
CA GLY A 26 17.74 32.08 1.86
C GLY A 26 17.27 32.38 0.44
N VAL A 27 15.97 32.60 0.29
CA VAL A 27 15.36 33.15 -0.91
C VAL A 27 15.61 34.67 -0.91
N PRO A 28 16.26 35.25 -1.94
CA PRO A 28 16.37 36.70 -2.06
C PRO A 28 14.99 37.27 -2.41
N GLN A 29 14.38 37.99 -1.46
CA GLN A 29 13.18 38.79 -1.71
C GLN A 29 13.58 40.11 -2.38
N GLY A 30 13.66 40.09 -3.71
CA GLY A 30 13.53 41.32 -4.49
C GLY A 30 12.04 41.70 -4.58
N PRO A 31 11.68 42.98 -4.45
CA PRO A 31 10.30 43.43 -4.67
C PRO A 31 10.06 43.48 -6.18
N ALA A 32 9.83 42.33 -6.78
CA ALA A 32 9.21 42.25 -8.09
C ALA A 32 7.70 42.20 -7.85
N GLU A 33 7.08 43.37 -7.99
CA GLU A 33 5.66 43.57 -8.24
C GLU A 33 5.28 42.77 -9.50
N SER A 34 5.04 41.48 -9.30
CA SER A 34 4.57 40.57 -10.34
C SER A 34 3.05 40.62 -10.29
N GLU A 35 2.47 41.30 -11.28
CA GLU A 35 1.06 41.19 -11.62
C GLU A 35 0.65 39.72 -11.54
N ALA A 36 -0.09 39.37 -10.49
CA ALA A 36 -0.64 38.04 -10.31
C ALA A 36 -1.69 37.82 -11.39
N LYS A 37 -1.24 37.37 -12.58
CA LYS A 37 -2.07 36.58 -13.48
C LYS A 37 -2.62 35.46 -12.62
N THR A 38 -3.92 35.53 -12.34
CA THR A 38 -4.70 34.46 -11.70
C THR A 38 -4.29 33.15 -12.35
N ALA A 39 -3.50 32.35 -11.62
CA ALA A 39 -3.07 31.06 -12.11
C ALA A 39 -4.32 30.22 -12.31
N PHE A 40 -4.64 29.92 -13.57
CA PHE A 40 -5.68 28.97 -13.90
C PHE A 40 -5.24 27.62 -13.32
N VAL A 41 -5.87 27.20 -12.22
CA VAL A 41 -5.69 25.85 -11.69
C VAL A 41 -6.54 24.94 -12.59
N PRO A 42 -5.93 24.09 -13.42
CA PRO A 42 -6.71 23.18 -14.25
C PRO A 42 -7.56 22.27 -13.34
N PRO A 43 -8.75 21.85 -13.79
CA PRO A 43 -9.56 20.90 -13.04
C PRO A 43 -8.77 19.60 -12.84
N ALA A 44 -8.85 19.03 -11.64
CA ALA A 44 -8.11 17.82 -11.27
C ALA A 44 -8.35 16.70 -12.28
N SER A 45 -7.26 16.05 -12.73
CA SER A 45 -7.33 14.92 -13.65
C SER A 45 -8.12 13.75 -13.03
N GLU A 46 -8.71 12.88 -13.86
CA GLU A 46 -9.41 11.69 -13.35
C GLU A 46 -8.49 10.79 -12.49
N SER A 47 -7.20 10.71 -12.83
CA SER A 47 -6.18 10.05 -12.02
C SER A 47 -5.99 10.69 -10.65
N GLU A 48 -5.97 12.02 -10.55
CA GLU A 48 -5.86 12.72 -9.26
C GLU A 48 -7.08 12.46 -8.38
N LYS A 49 -8.28 12.44 -8.97
CA LYS A 49 -9.51 12.09 -8.24
C LYS A 49 -9.45 10.65 -7.69
N LEU A 50 -8.92 9.72 -8.48
CA LEU A 50 -8.73 8.32 -8.05
C LEU A 50 -7.70 8.19 -6.93
N LEU A 51 -6.60 8.95 -6.98
CA LEU A 51 -5.60 8.97 -5.91
C LEU A 51 -6.16 9.58 -4.62
N ALA A 52 -6.88 10.70 -4.70
CA ALA A 52 -7.56 11.30 -3.55
C ALA A 52 -8.62 10.34 -2.97
N TYR A 53 -9.34 9.61 -3.82
CA TYR A 53 -10.25 8.56 -3.39
C TYR A 53 -9.53 7.45 -2.64
N PHE A 54 -8.38 6.98 -3.13
CA PHE A 54 -7.60 5.95 -2.45
C PHE A 54 -7.08 6.42 -1.08
N GLU A 55 -6.55 7.65 -1.00
CA GLU A 55 -6.13 8.26 0.25
C GLU A 55 -7.27 8.32 1.28
N TRP A 56 -8.47 8.69 0.84
CA TRP A 56 -9.66 8.66 1.68
C TRP A 56 -10.04 7.24 2.12
N ALA A 57 -10.03 6.28 1.19
CA ALA A 57 -10.38 4.89 1.47
C ALA A 57 -9.45 4.24 2.50
N GLN A 58 -8.16 4.60 2.51
CA GLN A 58 -7.19 4.16 3.52
C GLN A 58 -7.51 4.61 4.95
N ARG A 59 -8.33 5.65 5.12
CA ARG A 59 -8.73 6.19 6.43
C ARG A 59 -10.02 5.57 6.97
N LEU A 60 -10.71 4.76 6.18
CA LEU A 60 -11.94 4.10 6.59
C LEU A 60 -11.68 3.01 7.62
N ARG A 61 -12.60 2.84 8.57
CA ARG A 61 -12.58 1.68 9.46
C ARG A 61 -13.02 0.43 8.71
N ALA A 62 -12.65 -0.76 9.19
CA ALA A 62 -12.94 -2.03 8.53
C ALA A 62 -14.43 -2.21 8.13
N ALA A 63 -15.36 -1.84 9.02
CA ALA A 63 -16.80 -1.92 8.74
C ALA A 63 -17.28 -0.92 7.67
N GLU A 64 -16.65 0.25 7.57
CA GLU A 64 -16.95 1.27 6.56
C GLU A 64 -16.33 0.90 5.22
N LEU A 65 -15.10 0.38 5.23
CA LEU A 65 -14.42 -0.13 4.06
C LEU A 65 -15.19 -1.30 3.42
N ALA A 66 -15.74 -2.22 4.21
CA ALA A 66 -16.59 -3.29 3.70
C ALA A 66 -17.85 -2.76 2.99
N LYS A 67 -18.49 -1.72 3.55
CA LYS A 67 -19.63 -1.05 2.91
C LYS A 67 -19.22 -0.32 1.63
N GLU A 68 -18.04 0.32 1.62
CA GLU A 68 -17.48 0.97 0.44
C GLU A 68 -17.24 -0.05 -0.69
N ARG A 69 -16.62 -1.18 -0.38
CA ARG A 69 -16.35 -2.26 -1.34
C ARG A 69 -17.63 -2.74 -1.99
N GLU A 70 -18.67 -3.03 -1.22
CA GLU A 70 -19.96 -3.42 -1.77
C GLU A 70 -20.61 -2.31 -2.60
N ARG A 71 -20.56 -1.05 -2.15
CA ARG A 71 -21.10 0.06 -2.92
C ARG A 71 -20.43 0.20 -4.28
N VAL A 72 -19.10 0.20 -4.32
CA VAL A 72 -18.33 0.34 -5.56
C VAL A 72 -18.50 -0.89 -6.46
N ARG A 73 -18.64 -2.10 -5.89
CA ARG A 73 -18.97 -3.31 -6.64
C ARG A 73 -20.31 -3.16 -7.37
N LEU A 74 -21.34 -2.68 -6.67
CA LEU A 74 -22.66 -2.43 -7.24
C LEU A 74 -22.60 -1.34 -8.32
N GLU A 75 -21.91 -0.23 -8.05
CA GLU A 75 -21.72 0.86 -9.03
C GLU A 75 -20.99 0.39 -10.30
N MET A 76 -19.95 -0.43 -10.16
CA MET A 76 -19.23 -1.02 -11.30
C MET A 76 -20.14 -1.94 -12.12
N SER A 77 -20.96 -2.76 -11.46
CA SER A 77 -21.89 -3.67 -12.12
C SER A 77 -23.01 -2.93 -12.87
N ALA A 78 -23.51 -1.83 -12.30
CA ALA A 78 -24.54 -1.00 -12.90
C ALA A 78 -24.00 -0.16 -14.07
N LYS A 79 -22.79 0.40 -13.92
CA LYS A 79 -22.14 1.25 -14.92
C LYS A 79 -20.66 0.87 -15.08
N PRO A 80 -20.33 -0.11 -15.93
CA PRO A 80 -18.95 -0.50 -16.17
C PRO A 80 -18.23 0.61 -16.97
N SER A 81 -17.29 1.29 -16.31
CA SER A 81 -16.43 2.32 -16.90
C SER A 81 -15.02 2.18 -16.37
N ASP A 82 -14.02 2.70 -17.10
CA ASP A 82 -12.62 2.60 -16.68
C ASP A 82 -12.38 3.24 -15.30
N VAL A 83 -13.06 4.35 -15.00
CA VAL A 83 -13.04 5.00 -13.69
C VAL A 83 -13.61 4.08 -12.60
N ASN A 84 -14.77 3.46 -12.84
CA ASN A 84 -15.40 2.59 -11.84
C ASN A 84 -14.60 1.30 -11.62
N ARG A 85 -13.97 0.77 -12.66
CA ARG A 85 -13.06 -0.39 -12.58
C ARG A 85 -11.84 -0.07 -11.74
N LEU A 86 -11.21 1.08 -11.98
CA LEU A 86 -10.07 1.54 -11.19
C LEU A 86 -10.46 1.85 -9.75
N ARG A 87 -11.60 2.50 -9.52
CA ARG A 87 -12.12 2.76 -8.18
C ARG A 87 -12.36 1.47 -7.40
N PHE A 88 -12.91 0.46 -8.07
CA PHE A 88 -13.12 -0.86 -7.48
C PHE A 88 -11.79 -1.55 -7.15
N ALA A 89 -10.84 -1.58 -8.08
CA ALA A 89 -9.51 -2.13 -7.83
C ALA A 89 -8.79 -1.41 -6.67
N LEU A 90 -8.89 -0.08 -6.59
CA LEU A 90 -8.26 0.71 -5.53
C LEU A 90 -8.85 0.43 -4.14
N VAL A 91 -10.16 0.22 -4.01
CA VAL A 91 -10.75 -0.08 -2.68
C VAL A 91 -10.44 -1.52 -2.23
N LEU A 92 -10.24 -2.44 -3.17
CA LEU A 92 -9.77 -3.79 -2.88
C LEU A 92 -8.30 -3.78 -2.45
N ALA A 93 -7.48 -2.93 -3.06
CA ALA A 93 -6.06 -2.73 -2.73
C ALA A 93 -5.79 -2.09 -1.36
N VAL A 94 -6.83 -1.62 -0.64
CA VAL A 94 -6.66 -1.09 0.71
C VAL A 94 -6.32 -2.25 1.66
N PRO A 95 -5.24 -2.13 2.47
CA PRO A 95 -4.84 -3.17 3.41
C PRO A 95 -5.98 -3.62 4.34
N GLY A 96 -6.01 -4.92 4.64
CA GLY A 96 -7.12 -5.55 5.38
C GLY A 96 -8.06 -6.35 4.50
N GLY A 97 -7.85 -6.36 3.17
CA GLY A 97 -8.33 -7.40 2.28
C GLY A 97 -7.52 -8.70 2.39
N GLY A 98 -8.06 -9.79 1.85
CA GLY A 98 -7.33 -11.06 1.68
C GLY A 98 -6.86 -11.25 0.23
N THR A 99 -6.11 -12.32 -0.03
CA THR A 99 -5.59 -12.68 -1.38
C THR A 99 -6.67 -12.76 -2.47
N ALA A 100 -7.93 -13.01 -2.10
CA ALA A 100 -9.07 -13.01 -3.02
C ALA A 100 -9.40 -11.61 -3.55
N ASP A 101 -9.19 -10.57 -2.74
CA ASP A 101 -9.42 -9.18 -3.11
C ASP A 101 -8.41 -8.73 -4.17
N ASP A 102 -7.15 -9.17 -4.06
CA ASP A 102 -6.10 -8.88 -5.05
C ASP A 102 -6.42 -9.49 -6.43
N ALA A 103 -6.87 -10.75 -6.46
CA ALA A 103 -7.26 -11.41 -7.70
C ALA A 103 -8.43 -10.68 -8.38
N GLN A 104 -9.44 -10.25 -7.61
CA GLN A 104 -10.57 -9.46 -8.11
C GLN A 104 -10.13 -8.08 -8.60
N ALA A 105 -9.18 -7.43 -7.91
CA ALA A 105 -8.64 -6.15 -8.33
C ALA A 105 -7.89 -6.26 -9.66
N LEU A 106 -7.08 -7.31 -9.84
CA LEU A 106 -6.39 -7.58 -11.11
C LEU A 106 -7.37 -7.82 -12.27
N GLU A 107 -8.40 -8.64 -12.05
CA GLU A 107 -9.45 -8.90 -13.04
C GLU A 107 -10.20 -7.61 -13.44
N ALA A 108 -10.49 -6.74 -12.47
CA ALA A 108 -11.15 -5.47 -12.72
C ALA A 108 -10.33 -4.53 -13.63
N LEU A 109 -9.00 -4.61 -13.57
CA LEU A 109 -8.08 -3.75 -14.33
C LEU A 109 -7.83 -4.22 -15.76
N ASP A 110 -7.98 -5.52 -16.06
CA ASP A 110 -7.66 -6.09 -17.38
C ASP A 110 -8.35 -5.37 -18.56
N PRO A 111 -9.64 -4.98 -18.47
CA PRO A 111 -10.30 -4.21 -19.54
C PRO A 111 -9.69 -2.82 -19.74
N VAL A 112 -9.28 -2.15 -18.67
CA VAL A 112 -8.70 -0.80 -18.72
C VAL A 112 -7.30 -0.84 -19.34
N VAL A 113 -6.50 -1.86 -19.00
CA VAL A 113 -5.17 -2.08 -19.58
C VAL A 113 -5.25 -2.41 -21.07
N SER A 114 -6.29 -3.14 -21.47
CA SER A 114 -6.55 -3.49 -22.86
C SER A 114 -7.03 -2.31 -23.70
N ASN A 115 -7.70 -1.33 -23.09
CA ASN A 115 -8.25 -0.17 -23.76
C ASN A 115 -7.20 0.92 -24.07
N ARG A 116 -6.60 0.89 -25.27
CA ARG A 116 -5.54 1.83 -25.69
C ARG A 116 -5.97 3.29 -25.76
N SER A 117 -7.25 3.59 -25.93
CA SER A 117 -7.76 4.97 -25.98
C SER A 117 -8.06 5.53 -24.59
N SER A 118 -7.97 4.72 -23.53
CA SER A 118 -8.24 5.17 -22.17
C SER A 118 -7.13 6.09 -21.66
N PRO A 119 -7.46 7.31 -21.18
CA PRO A 119 -6.46 8.17 -20.53
C PRO A 119 -5.95 7.57 -19.21
N LEU A 120 -6.68 6.61 -18.65
CA LEU A 120 -6.34 5.94 -17.39
C LEU A 120 -5.51 4.67 -17.59
N ARG A 121 -5.22 4.29 -18.84
CA ARG A 121 -4.52 3.04 -19.16
C ARG A 121 -3.15 2.95 -18.48
N THR A 122 -2.35 4.01 -18.54
CA THR A 122 -1.01 4.02 -17.92
C THR A 122 -1.10 3.84 -16.41
N PHE A 123 -2.08 4.48 -15.77
CA PHE A 123 -2.33 4.34 -14.33
C PHE A 123 -2.77 2.90 -13.99
N ALA A 124 -3.66 2.30 -14.79
CA ALA A 124 -4.08 0.91 -14.62
C ALA A 124 -2.93 -0.09 -14.80
N ILE A 125 -2.02 0.13 -15.76
CA ILE A 125 -0.83 -0.71 -15.93
C ILE A 125 0.04 -0.67 -14.69
N MET A 126 0.34 0.53 -14.19
CA MET A 126 1.15 0.71 -12.98
C MET A 126 0.51 -0.01 -11.79
N LEU A 127 -0.78 0.23 -11.54
CA LEU A 127 -1.49 -0.38 -10.42
C LEU A 127 -1.53 -1.91 -10.54
N ARG A 128 -1.78 -2.45 -11.74
CA ARG A 128 -1.77 -3.90 -12.00
C ARG A 128 -0.41 -4.52 -11.72
N THR A 129 0.67 -3.86 -12.14
CA THR A 129 2.03 -4.34 -11.85
C THR A 129 2.30 -4.38 -10.34
N LEU A 130 1.92 -3.33 -9.60
CA LEU A 130 2.11 -3.28 -8.15
C LEU A 130 1.29 -4.37 -7.43
N LEU A 131 0.03 -4.56 -7.81
CA LEU A 131 -0.83 -5.58 -7.23
C LEU A 131 -0.36 -7.00 -7.55
N ALA A 132 0.15 -7.24 -8.76
CA ALA A 132 0.69 -8.55 -9.13
C ALA A 132 1.93 -8.91 -8.29
N GLU A 133 2.81 -7.94 -8.02
CA GLU A 133 3.97 -8.17 -7.16
C GLU A 133 3.57 -8.40 -5.69
N LEU A 134 2.60 -7.65 -5.18
CA LEU A 134 2.06 -7.86 -3.83
C LEU A 134 1.46 -9.26 -3.69
N HIS A 135 0.60 -9.66 -4.63
CA HIS A 135 -0.01 -10.97 -4.63
C HIS A 135 1.03 -12.11 -4.70
N ARG A 136 2.09 -11.94 -5.50
CA ARG A 136 3.19 -12.92 -5.56
C ARG A 136 3.91 -13.03 -4.23
N ALA A 137 4.18 -11.91 -3.56
CA ALA A 137 4.82 -11.92 -2.24
C ALA A 137 3.95 -12.62 -1.17
N GLU A 138 2.64 -12.36 -1.15
CA GLU A 138 1.71 -12.99 -0.21
C GLU A 138 1.59 -14.50 -0.41
N THR A 139 1.55 -14.94 -1.67
CA THR A 139 1.50 -16.37 -2.00
C THR A 139 2.78 -17.10 -1.61
N GLU A 140 3.95 -16.48 -1.81
CA GLU A 140 5.24 -17.00 -1.37
C GLU A 140 5.31 -17.09 0.16
N GLU A 141 4.87 -16.06 0.88
CA GLU A 141 4.80 -16.09 2.35
C GLU A 141 3.89 -17.23 2.85
N ALA A 142 2.71 -17.38 2.25
CA ALA A 142 1.77 -18.44 2.61
C ALA A 142 2.36 -19.84 2.36
N GLU A 143 3.12 -20.01 1.27
CA GLU A 143 3.81 -21.27 0.97
C GLU A 143 4.92 -21.57 2.00
N LEU A 144 5.76 -20.59 2.32
CA LEU A 144 6.81 -20.73 3.33
C LEU A 144 6.22 -21.05 4.70
N ARG A 145 5.10 -20.42 5.06
CA ARG A 145 4.39 -20.71 6.31
C ARG A 145 3.91 -22.16 6.37
N ARG A 146 3.32 -22.67 5.29
CA ARG A 146 2.90 -24.08 5.20
C ARG A 146 4.08 -25.05 5.33
N LYS A 147 5.23 -24.73 4.72
CA LYS A 147 6.46 -25.53 4.84
C LYS A 147 6.98 -25.56 6.28
N LEU A 148 6.94 -24.43 6.99
CA LEU A 148 7.35 -24.39 8.40
C LEU A 148 6.40 -25.19 9.30
N ASP A 149 5.10 -25.10 9.06
CA ASP A 149 4.11 -25.82 9.85
C ASP A 149 4.19 -27.34 9.60
N SER A 150 4.50 -27.78 8.38
CA SER A 150 4.73 -29.20 8.09
C SER A 150 5.99 -29.74 8.77
N LEU A 151 7.09 -28.97 8.79
CA LEU A 151 8.32 -29.36 9.48
C LEU A 151 8.10 -29.48 11.00
N LYS A 152 7.37 -28.54 11.61
CA LYS A 152 7.01 -28.61 13.04
C LYS A 152 6.13 -29.82 13.36
N ALA A 153 5.19 -30.14 12.47
CA ALA A 153 4.34 -31.32 12.64
C ALA A 153 5.16 -32.62 12.58
N LEU A 154 6.14 -32.68 11.67
CA LEU A 154 7.07 -33.81 11.56
C LEU A 154 7.94 -33.95 12.82
N GLU A 155 8.53 -32.85 13.30
CA GLU A 155 9.31 -32.83 14.55
C GLU A 155 8.50 -33.37 15.74
N LYS A 156 7.27 -32.88 15.90
CA LYS A 156 6.37 -33.34 16.97
C LYS A 156 6.06 -34.84 16.86
N SER A 157 5.86 -35.34 15.65
CA SER A 157 5.57 -36.76 15.42
C SER A 157 6.76 -37.68 15.72
N LEU A 158 7.99 -37.18 15.51
CA LEU A 158 9.23 -37.91 15.80
C LEU A 158 9.53 -37.90 17.31
N GLY A 159 9.48 -36.73 17.96
CA GLY A 159 9.69 -36.61 19.40
C GLY A 159 8.67 -37.38 20.24
N GLY A 160 7.42 -37.50 19.77
CA GLY A 160 6.38 -38.31 20.41
C GLY A 160 6.60 -39.83 20.32
N ARG A 161 7.34 -40.31 19.31
CA ARG A 161 7.69 -41.73 19.17
C ARG A 161 8.86 -42.15 20.06
N GLU A 162 9.85 -41.27 20.25
CA GLU A 162 11.00 -41.57 21.13
C GLU A 162 10.62 -41.59 22.63
N GLY A 163 9.62 -40.82 23.06
CA GLY A 163 9.17 -40.79 24.46
C GLY A 163 8.23 -41.94 24.89
N GLY A 164 7.74 -42.77 23.95
CA GLY A 164 6.71 -43.79 24.21
C GLY A 164 7.19 -45.24 24.26
N GLY A 165 8.49 -45.49 24.03
CA GLY A 165 9.05 -46.85 23.88
C GLY A 165 9.63 -47.48 25.16
N GLY A 166 9.46 -46.87 26.33
CA GLY A 166 10.01 -47.36 27.60
C GLY A 166 8.96 -47.92 28.55
N LYS A 167 8.50 -49.16 28.31
CA LYS A 167 7.90 -50.03 29.33
C LYS A 167 8.25 -51.48 29.05
#